data_AF-A0A3N5IIU0-F1
#
_entry.id   AF-A0A3N5IIU0-F1
#
_cell.length_a   1.000
_cell.length_b   1.000
_cell.length_c   1.000
_cell.angle_alpha   90.00
_cell.angle_beta   90.00
_cell.angle_gamma   90.00
#
_symmetry.space_group_name_H-M   'P 1'
#
loop_
_entity.id
_entity.type
_entity.pdbx_description
1 polymer ?
#
loop_
_entity_poly.entity_id
_entity_poly.type
_entity_poly.pdbx_seq_one_letter_code
_entity_poly.pdbx_strand_id
1 'polypeptide(L)' 'MREYEGRVRLVFKDFPLPSHALARPAHEAARCAGALGRYWPY' A
#
# COMPACT_ATOMS: atom_id res chain seq x y z
N MET A 1 -16.78 -0.37 -4.50
CA MET A 1 -16.42 0.99 -4.97
C MET A 1 -17.52 1.67 -5.78
N ARG A 2 -18.35 0.98 -6.58
CA ARG A 2 -19.44 1.61 -7.35
C ARG A 2 -20.36 2.52 -6.53
N GLU A 3 -20.70 2.13 -5.31
CA GLU A 3 -21.54 2.95 -4.42
C GLU A 3 -20.89 4.30 -4.06
N TYR A 4 -19.56 4.43 -4.08
CA TYR A 4 -18.82 5.63 -3.67
C TYR A 4 -18.04 6.28 -4.82
N GLU A 5 -18.40 5.95 -6.07
CA GLU A 5 -17.72 6.45 -7.27
C GLU A 5 -17.73 7.98 -7.30
N GLY A 6 -16.56 8.58 -7.55
CA GLY A 6 -16.37 10.04 -7.54
C GLY A 6 -16.46 10.73 -6.18
N ARG A 7 -16.89 10.03 -5.11
CA ARG A 7 -17.07 10.60 -3.76
C ARG A 7 -15.91 10.28 -2.83
N VAL A 8 -15.22 9.17 -3.04
CA VAL A 8 -14.16 8.69 -2.15
C VAL A 8 -12.92 8.32 -2.94
N ARG A 9 -11.75 8.71 -2.42
CA ARG A 9 -10.43 8.26 -2.89
C ARG A 9 -9.82 7.30 -1.89
N LEU A 10 -9.57 6.06 -2.31
CA LEU A 10 -8.84 5.08 -1.49
C LEU A 10 -7.34 5.35 -1.60
N VAL A 11 -6.67 5.51 -0.46
CA VAL A 11 -5.22 5.66 -0.37
C VAL A 11 -4.72 4.69 0.69
N PHE A 12 -3.71 3.89 0.33
CA PHE A 12 -3.01 3.03 1.29
C PHE A 12 -1.77 3.76 1.80
N LYS A 13 -1.67 3.95 3.13
CA LYS A 13 -0.54 4.62 3.77
C LYS A 13 0.19 3.62 4.67
N ASP A 14 1.43 3.30 4.29
CA ASP A 14 2.27 2.39 5.05
C ASP A 14 2.64 2.97 6.42
N PHE A 15 2.59 2.11 7.46
CA PHE A 15 3.05 2.44 8.80
C PHE A 15 3.99 1.34 9.33
N PRO A 16 5.25 1.33 8.88
CA PRO A 16 6.21 0.32 9.30
C PRO A 16 6.60 0.50 10.77
N LEU A 17 6.20 -0.43 11.63
CA LEU A 17 6.50 -0.39 13.06
C LEU A 17 7.98 -0.68 13.33
N PRO A 18 8.71 0.17 14.09
CA PRO A 18 10.12 -0.07 14.41
C PRO A 18 10.39 -1.38 15.16
N SER A 19 9.41 -1.86 15.94
CA SER A 19 9.49 -3.12 16.69
C SER A 19 9.30 -4.37 15.83
N HIS A 20 8.88 -4.22 14.56
CA HIS A 20 8.67 -5.34 13.65
C HIS A 20 9.82 -5.38 12.65
N ALA A 21 10.75 -6.34 12.84
CA ALA A 21 12.01 -6.42 12.11
C ALA A 21 11.88 -6.29 10.59
N LEU A 22 10.83 -6.88 10.01
CA LEU A 22 10.60 -6.88 8.55
C LEU A 22 9.67 -5.76 8.06
N ALA A 23 9.16 -4.90 8.94
CA ALA A 23 8.16 -3.91 8.54
C ALA A 23 8.74 -2.84 7.62
N ARG A 24 9.95 -2.35 7.93
CA ARG A 24 10.66 -1.38 7.08
C ARG A 24 10.89 -1.91 5.66
N PRO A 25 11.62 -3.03 5.48
CA PRO A 25 11.89 -3.54 4.13
C PRO A 25 10.63 -4.00 3.40
N ALA A 26 9.62 -4.53 4.10
CA ALA A 26 8.36 -4.92 3.48
C ALA A 26 7.60 -3.71 2.91
N HIS A 27 7.56 -2.59 3.62
CA HIS A 27 6.90 -1.39 3.11
C HIS A 27 7.64 -0.83 1.88
N GLU A 28 8.97 -0.85 1.89
CA GLU A 28 9.79 -0.36 0.77
C GLU A 28 9.54 -1.23 -0.47
N ALA A 29 9.57 -2.55 -0.30
CA ALA A 29 9.27 -3.50 -1.36
C ALA A 29 7.85 -3.31 -1.92
N ALA A 30 6.85 -3.16 -1.03
CA ALA A 30 5.48 -2.88 -1.44
C ALA A 30 5.39 -1.57 -2.23
N ARG A 31 6.08 -0.51 -1.81
CA ARG A 31 6.10 0.78 -2.51
C ARG A 31 6.74 0.69 -3.88
N CYS A 32 7.85 -0.02 -4.02
CA CYS A 32 8.47 -0.32 -5.31
C CYS A 32 7.51 -1.09 -6.23
N ALA A 33 6.86 -2.15 -5.73
CA ALA A 33 5.87 -2.88 -6.50
C ALA A 33 4.69 -1.99 -6.92
N GLY A 34 4.27 -1.06 -6.06
CA GLY A 34 3.22 -0.08 -6.37
C GLY A 34 3.61 0.93 -7.44
N ALA A 35 4.87 1.35 -7.50
CA ALA A 35 5.36 2.19 -8.61
C ALA A 35 5.28 1.46 -9.96
N LEU A 36 5.35 0.13 -9.95
CA LEU A 36 5.17 -0.73 -11.12
C LEU A 36 3.71 -1.15 -11.36
N GLY A 37 2.75 -0.64 -10.58
CA GLY A 37 1.33 -1.04 -10.67
C GLY A 37 1.04 -2.45 -10.15
N ARG A 38 1.97 -3.07 -9.42
CA ARG A 38 1.89 -4.45 -8.90
C ARG A 38 1.71 -4.51 -7.38
N TYR A 39 1.11 -3.46 -6.80
CA TYR A 39 0.91 -3.37 -5.36
C TYR A 39 -0.02 -4.47 -4.83
N TRP A 40 -1.11 -4.72 -5.55
CA TRP A 40 -2.10 -5.75 -5.26
C TRP A 40 -2.20 -6.68 -6.48
N PRO A 41 -1.37 -7.72 -6.56
CA PRO A 41 -1.35 -8.61 -7.73
C PRO A 41 -2.51 -9.62 -7.79
N TYR A 42 -3.48 -9.53 -6.88
CA TYR A 42 -4.69 -10.38 -6.80
C TYR A 42 -5.90 -9.48 -6.52
#